data_AF-A0A9P6HA38-F1
#
_entry.id   AF-A0A9P6HA38-F1
#
_cell.length_a   1.000
_cell.length_b   1.000
_cell.length_c   1.000
_cell.angle_alpha   90.00
_cell.angle_beta   90.00
_cell.angle_gamma   90.00
#
_symmetry.space_group_name_H-M   'P 1'
#
loop_
_entity.id
_entity.type
_entity.pdbx_description
1 polymer ?
#
loop_
_entity_poly.entity_id
_entity_poly.type
_entity_poly.pdbx_seq_one_letter_code
_entity_poly.pdbx_strand_id
1 'polypeptide(L)'
;MSVSYGDGEAHARQNASVSRLLCAAKHQLLGAGFGGRITITLDEVDALEHDALEVLSMIRSAKNTFALVNKVSSDVLTLIPDYWEDSDRDQNLIGLTHVCRGWREIFTTRSSLWARLDCMNVDKTRTYIERSRSLPLTVRIHLSDIGGQNPVEEAFFQVVPHIGWLKTLSVTSFFMEDSRFLPAFFKHFYSRLPLLDKLTIQNFTLSNEYPPLPGEL
;
A
#
# COMPACT_ATOMS: atom_id res chain seq x y z
N MET A 1 25.83 -27.12 13.03
CA MET A 1 25.13 -25.83 12.96
C MET A 1 25.96 -24.81 13.74
N SER A 2 26.74 -24.02 13.03
CA SER A 2 27.62 -22.98 13.57
C SER A 2 26.81 -21.71 13.84
N VAL A 3 26.69 -21.31 15.11
CA VAL A 3 26.04 -20.07 15.53
C VAL A 3 26.94 -18.90 15.16
N SER A 4 26.44 -17.99 14.32
CA SER A 4 27.16 -16.80 13.86
C SER A 4 27.34 -15.81 15.01
N TYR A 5 28.61 -15.52 15.35
CA TYR A 5 29.01 -14.53 16.36
C TYR A 5 28.99 -13.06 15.85
N GLY A 6 28.43 -12.80 14.67
CA GLY A 6 28.53 -11.50 14.00
C GLY A 6 27.59 -10.39 14.50
N ASP A 7 26.49 -10.72 15.20
CA ASP A 7 25.48 -9.71 15.56
C ASP A 7 25.89 -8.81 16.73
N GLY A 8 26.73 -9.29 17.65
CA GLY A 8 27.11 -8.53 18.85
C GLY A 8 27.87 -7.24 18.55
N GLU A 9 28.72 -7.26 17.51
CA GLU A 9 29.57 -6.12 17.18
C GLU A 9 28.80 -5.00 16.46
N ALA A 10 27.82 -5.38 15.62
CA ALA A 10 26.92 -4.44 14.96
C ALA A 10 26.05 -3.69 15.99
N HIS A 11 25.53 -4.41 16.99
CA HIS A 11 24.74 -3.82 18.07
C HIS A 11 25.54 -2.86 18.97
N ALA A 12 26.79 -3.20 19.31
CA ALA A 12 27.65 -2.33 20.12
C ALA A 12 27.96 -1.00 19.41
N ARG A 13 28.23 -1.05 18.10
CA ARG A 13 28.47 0.16 17.27
C ARG A 13 27.23 1.05 17.18
N GLN A 14 26.05 0.45 17.05
CA GLN A 14 24.79 1.19 16.95
C GLN A 14 24.44 1.94 18.23
N ASN A 15 24.60 1.31 19.40
CA ASN A 15 24.37 1.94 20.71
C ASN A 15 25.35 3.08 20.99
N ALA A 16 26.62 2.91 20.64
CA ALA A 16 27.64 3.95 20.81
C ALA A 16 27.39 5.20 19.93
N SER A 17 26.65 5.06 18.83
CA SER A 17 26.28 6.18 17.95
C SER A 17 25.14 7.01 18.56
N VAL A 18 24.08 6.34 19.05
CA VAL A 18 22.93 7.00 19.69
C VAL A 18 23.34 7.77 20.94
N SER A 19 24.19 7.18 21.80
CA SER A 19 24.68 7.88 22.99
C SER A 19 25.50 9.12 22.65
N ARG A 20 26.25 9.13 21.54
CA ARG A 20 27.02 10.30 21.09
C ARG A 20 26.12 11.43 20.61
N LEU A 21 25.10 11.12 19.80
CA LEU A 21 24.12 12.09 19.30
C LEU A 21 23.34 12.74 20.45
N LEU A 22 22.83 11.95 21.39
CA LEU A 22 22.13 12.47 22.58
C LEU A 22 23.03 13.35 23.45
N CYS A 23 24.30 12.99 23.59
CA CYS A 23 25.26 13.78 24.35
C CYS A 23 25.58 15.11 23.64
N ALA A 24 25.71 15.11 22.31
CA ALA A 24 25.96 16.32 21.51
C ALA A 24 24.76 17.28 21.54
N ALA A 25 23.54 16.79 21.34
CA ALA A 25 22.32 17.58 21.41
C ALA A 25 22.13 18.19 22.80
N LYS A 26 22.37 17.41 23.86
CA LYS A 26 22.34 17.89 25.24
C LYS A 26 23.39 18.99 25.49
N HIS A 27 24.60 18.84 24.93
CA HIS A 27 25.68 19.80 25.12
C HIS A 27 25.44 21.12 24.37
N GLN A 28 24.79 21.08 23.20
CA GLN A 28 24.37 22.28 22.47
C GLN A 28 23.24 23.03 23.22
N LEU A 29 22.27 22.30 23.78
CA LEU A 29 21.16 22.89 24.53
C LEU A 29 21.60 23.46 25.90
N LEU A 30 22.58 22.83 26.56
CA LEU A 30 23.05 23.24 27.90
C LEU A 30 24.30 24.14 27.88
N GLY A 31 25.03 24.18 26.77
CA GLY A 31 26.26 24.96 26.62
C GLY A 31 26.04 26.46 26.44
N ALA A 32 24.81 26.88 26.16
CA ALA A 32 24.45 28.29 26.18
C ALA A 32 24.28 28.78 27.63
N GLY A 33 25.39 29.27 28.20
CA GLY A 33 25.44 29.80 29.56
C GLY A 33 24.35 30.86 29.81
N PHE A 34 23.72 30.76 30.98
CA PHE A 34 22.78 31.72 31.57
C PHE A 34 23.33 33.16 31.47
N GLY A 35 22.91 33.92 30.46
CA GLY A 35 23.23 35.35 30.34
C GLY A 35 23.35 35.89 28.91
N GLY A 36 23.59 35.02 27.91
CA GLY A 36 23.65 35.42 26.50
C GLY A 36 22.31 35.21 25.79
N ARG A 37 21.87 36.20 25.00
CA ARG A 37 20.70 36.07 24.12
C ARG A 37 21.05 35.07 23.01
N ILE A 38 20.54 33.84 23.11
CA ILE A 38 20.76 32.80 22.10
C ILE A 38 19.95 33.16 20.86
N THR A 39 20.62 33.39 19.74
CA THR A 39 20.00 33.43 18.41
C THR A 39 20.20 32.07 17.77
N ILE A 40 19.17 31.22 17.84
CA ILE A 40 19.11 29.97 17.07
C ILE A 40 18.62 30.33 15.67
N THR A 41 19.35 29.89 14.66
CA THR A 41 18.96 30.06 13.25
C THR A 41 17.95 28.99 12.85
N LEU A 42 17.13 29.24 11.82
CA LEU A 42 16.17 28.26 11.32
C LEU A 42 16.88 26.98 10.84
N ASP A 43 18.02 27.12 10.17
CA ASP A 43 18.83 26.00 9.67
C ASP A 43 19.32 25.07 10.79
N GLU A 44 19.63 25.62 11.98
CA GLU A 44 20.02 24.81 13.16
C GLU A 44 18.85 24.03 13.73
N VAL A 45 17.62 24.57 13.66
CA VAL A 45 16.40 23.86 14.07
C VAL A 45 16.10 22.73 13.11
N ASP A 46 16.18 22.98 11.80
CA ASP A 46 15.93 21.97 10.75
C ASP A 46 16.95 20.82 10.83
N ALA A 47 18.23 21.14 11.09
CA ALA A 47 19.27 20.13 11.31
C ALA A 47 18.99 19.28 12.56
N LEU A 48 18.57 19.90 13.66
CA LEU A 48 18.23 19.18 14.89
C LEU A 48 16.98 18.29 14.70
N GLU A 49 15.99 18.76 13.95
CA GLU A 49 14.82 17.96 13.59
C GLU A 49 15.23 16.73 12.79
N HIS A 50 16.10 16.90 11.79
CA HIS A 50 16.64 15.81 10.99
C HIS A 50 17.36 14.75 11.84
N ASP A 51 18.27 15.18 12.72
CA ASP A 51 19.03 14.30 13.61
C ASP A 51 18.09 13.55 14.59
N ALA A 52 17.08 14.23 15.13
CA ALA A 52 16.09 13.61 16.02
C ALA A 52 15.27 12.54 15.29
N LEU A 53 14.87 12.79 14.05
CA LEU A 53 14.17 11.81 13.21
C LEU A 53 15.05 10.60 12.90
N GLU A 54 16.35 10.80 12.65
CA GLU A 54 17.30 9.71 12.45
C GLU A 54 17.41 8.82 13.70
N VAL A 55 17.62 9.41 14.89
CA VAL A 55 17.69 8.66 16.15
C VAL A 55 16.39 7.90 16.43
N LEU A 56 15.23 8.53 16.21
CA LEU A 56 13.92 7.86 16.36
C LEU A 56 13.78 6.69 15.39
N SER A 57 14.29 6.80 14.17
CA SER A 57 14.30 5.71 13.19
C SER A 57 15.14 4.53 13.67
N MET A 58 16.31 4.80 14.26
CA MET A 58 17.20 3.78 14.83
C MET A 58 16.55 3.06 16.03
N ILE A 59 15.94 3.83 16.94
CA ILE A 59 15.24 3.27 18.11
C ILE A 59 14.06 2.40 17.66
N ARG A 60 13.26 2.85 16.69
CA ARG A 60 12.16 2.05 16.13
C ARG A 60 12.68 0.77 15.48
N SER A 61 13.77 0.85 14.73
CA SER A 61 14.43 -0.33 14.13
C SER A 61 14.86 -1.33 15.20
N ALA A 62 15.54 -0.87 16.26
CA ALA A 62 15.95 -1.72 17.38
C ALA A 62 14.76 -2.30 18.17
N LYS A 63 13.71 -1.52 18.43
CA LYS A 63 12.48 -2.05 19.06
C LYS A 63 11.84 -3.14 18.20
N ASN A 64 11.82 -2.94 16.89
CA ASN A 64 11.29 -3.91 15.96
C ASN A 64 12.10 -5.22 16.02
N THR A 65 13.44 -5.20 16.08
CA THR A 65 14.22 -6.46 16.15
C THR A 65 13.88 -7.32 17.38
N PHE A 66 13.43 -6.72 18.48
CA PHE A 66 12.98 -7.46 19.67
C PHE A 66 11.49 -7.88 19.63
N ALA A 67 10.69 -7.30 18.74
CA ALA A 67 9.28 -7.62 18.64
C ALA A 67 9.07 -9.05 18.09
N LEU A 68 8.13 -9.80 18.70
CA LEU A 68 7.82 -11.18 18.30
C LEU A 68 7.42 -11.30 16.81
N VAL A 69 6.81 -10.24 16.28
CA VAL A 69 6.41 -10.12 14.87
C VAL A 69 7.59 -10.30 13.90
N ASN A 70 8.81 -9.99 14.34
CA ASN A 70 10.03 -10.16 13.53
C ASN A 70 10.71 -11.52 13.73
N LYS A 71 10.19 -12.36 14.64
CA LYS A 71 10.63 -13.76 14.79
C LYS A 71 9.82 -14.73 13.92
N VAL A 72 8.76 -14.26 13.28
CA VAL A 72 7.98 -15.07 12.34
C VAL A 72 8.84 -15.31 11.10
N SER A 73 8.98 -16.57 10.69
CA SER A 73 9.76 -16.91 9.50
C SER A 73 9.14 -16.30 8.25
N SER A 74 9.97 -15.98 7.25
CA SER A 74 9.51 -15.47 5.95
C SER A 74 8.44 -16.38 5.34
N ASP A 75 8.59 -17.69 5.50
CA ASP A 75 7.66 -18.67 4.94
C ASP A 75 6.27 -18.51 5.54
N VAL A 76 6.15 -18.36 6.86
CA VAL A 76 4.86 -18.14 7.51
C VAL A 76 4.28 -16.78 7.13
N LEU A 77 5.09 -15.73 7.00
CA LEU A 77 4.64 -14.41 6.55
C LEU A 77 4.02 -14.46 5.15
N THR A 78 4.56 -15.29 4.25
CA THR A 78 3.98 -15.46 2.92
C THR A 78 2.62 -16.16 2.95
N LEU A 79 2.25 -16.86 4.02
CA LEU A 79 0.94 -17.50 4.08
C LEU A 79 -0.16 -16.53 4.54
N ILE A 80 0.17 -15.46 5.28
CA ILE A 80 -0.82 -14.55 5.86
C ILE A 80 -1.81 -13.99 4.82
N PRO A 81 -1.38 -13.49 3.65
CA PRO A 81 -2.31 -12.91 2.68
C PRO A 81 -3.29 -13.90 2.07
N ASP A 82 -2.99 -15.21 2.14
CA ASP A 82 -3.82 -16.25 1.54
C ASP A 82 -5.08 -16.54 2.38
N TYR A 83 -5.15 -16.03 3.61
CA TYR A 83 -6.28 -16.18 4.54
C TYR A 83 -7.21 -14.96 4.61
N TRP A 84 -6.98 -13.92 3.82
CA TRP A 84 -7.80 -12.72 3.87
C TRP A 84 -9.07 -12.82 3.05
N GLU A 85 -10.14 -12.23 3.59
CA GLU A 85 -11.32 -11.92 2.82
C GLU A 85 -11.02 -10.82 1.79
N ASP A 86 -11.70 -10.90 0.65
CA ASP A 86 -11.44 -10.03 -0.50
C ASP A 86 -11.78 -8.55 -0.25
N SER A 87 -12.65 -8.24 0.72
CA SER A 87 -13.13 -6.88 1.01
C SER A 87 -12.04 -5.93 1.49
N ASP A 88 -11.15 -6.41 2.38
CA ASP A 88 -10.14 -5.58 3.05
C ASP A 88 -8.72 -5.89 2.60
N ARG A 89 -8.57 -6.72 1.56
CA ARG A 89 -7.27 -7.24 1.11
C ARG A 89 -6.25 -6.13 0.85
N ASP A 90 -6.65 -5.05 0.20
CA ASP A 90 -5.71 -3.99 -0.19
C ASP A 90 -5.26 -3.18 1.03
N GLN A 91 -6.18 -2.83 1.94
CA GLN A 91 -5.83 -2.15 3.19
C GLN A 91 -4.92 -3.02 4.05
N ASN A 92 -5.22 -4.32 4.15
CA ASN A 92 -4.41 -5.29 4.87
C ASN A 92 -3.02 -5.45 4.23
N LEU A 93 -2.94 -5.57 2.90
CA LEU A 93 -1.68 -5.66 2.17
C LEU A 93 -0.80 -4.44 2.40
N ILE A 94 -1.37 -3.24 2.28
CA ILE A 94 -0.64 -2.00 2.57
C ILE A 94 -0.21 -2.00 4.03
N GLY A 95 -1.11 -2.30 4.98
CA GLY A 95 -0.79 -2.41 6.40
C GLY A 95 0.42 -3.32 6.69
N LEU A 96 0.48 -4.50 6.06
CA LEU A 96 1.62 -5.41 6.19
C LEU A 96 2.94 -4.79 5.72
N THR A 97 2.92 -4.00 4.65
CA THR A 97 4.13 -3.31 4.14
C THR A 97 4.59 -2.16 5.05
N HIS A 98 3.83 -1.82 6.09
CA HIS A 98 4.16 -0.77 7.07
C HIS A 98 4.59 -1.31 8.45
N VAL A 99 4.58 -2.63 8.68
CA VAL A 99 4.99 -3.23 9.96
C VAL A 99 6.47 -3.00 10.25
N CYS A 100 7.33 -3.46 9.36
CA CYS A 100 8.77 -3.23 9.43
C CYS A 100 9.40 -3.32 8.03
N ARG A 101 10.69 -2.98 7.92
CA ARG A 101 11.42 -3.04 6.65
C ARG A 101 11.46 -4.46 6.05
N GLY A 102 11.67 -5.48 6.89
CA GLY A 102 11.71 -6.88 6.43
C GLY A 102 10.37 -7.34 5.84
N TRP A 103 9.26 -7.00 6.49
CA TRP A 103 7.91 -7.31 5.99
C TRP A 103 7.66 -6.59 4.67
N ARG A 104 8.00 -5.30 4.58
CA ARG A 104 7.91 -4.54 3.33
C ARG A 104 8.67 -5.24 2.21
N GLU A 105 9.94 -5.59 2.41
CA GLU A 105 10.76 -6.27 1.40
C GLU A 105 10.12 -7.60 0.97
N ILE A 106 9.64 -8.43 1.89
CA ILE A 106 8.94 -9.70 1.58
C ILE A 106 7.66 -9.47 0.76
N PHE A 107 6.77 -8.59 1.21
CA PHE A 107 5.46 -8.41 0.56
C PHE A 107 5.55 -7.64 -0.77
N THR A 108 6.48 -6.68 -0.88
CA THR A 108 6.69 -5.95 -2.14
C THR A 108 7.40 -6.77 -3.22
N THR A 109 8.22 -7.75 -2.84
CA THR A 109 8.88 -8.65 -3.80
C THR A 109 7.97 -9.79 -4.28
N ARG A 110 6.91 -10.13 -3.53
CA ARG A 110 5.95 -11.17 -3.90
C ARG A 110 4.91 -10.64 -4.90
N SER A 111 5.25 -10.69 -6.19
CA SER A 111 4.41 -10.19 -7.29
C SER A 111 2.97 -10.70 -7.30
N SER A 112 2.71 -11.92 -6.83
CA SER A 112 1.36 -12.50 -6.81
C SER A 112 0.37 -11.71 -5.95
N LEU A 113 0.87 -10.99 -4.95
CA LEU A 113 0.05 -10.13 -4.09
C LEU A 113 -0.40 -8.84 -4.78
N TRP A 114 0.27 -8.44 -5.85
CA TRP A 114 -0.02 -7.22 -6.60
C TRP A 114 -0.77 -7.50 -7.91
N ALA A 115 -0.85 -8.76 -8.31
CA ALA A 115 -1.53 -9.20 -9.53
C ALA A 115 -3.06 -9.18 -9.43
N ARG A 116 -3.63 -8.96 -8.25
CA ARG A 116 -5.09 -8.77 -8.08
C ARG A 116 -5.34 -7.35 -7.59
N LEU A 117 -6.06 -6.55 -8.37
CA LEU A 117 -6.27 -5.12 -8.12
C LEU A 117 -7.70 -4.67 -8.45
N ASP A 118 -8.09 -3.55 -7.86
CA ASP A 118 -9.21 -2.73 -8.32
C ASP A 118 -8.72 -1.51 -9.09
N CYS A 119 -9.59 -0.95 -9.93
CA CYS A 119 -9.34 0.28 -10.67
C CYS A 119 -9.90 1.51 -9.94
N MET A 120 -9.78 1.62 -8.61
CA MET A 120 -10.37 2.77 -7.88
C MET A 120 -9.48 4.02 -7.88
N ASN A 121 -8.18 3.88 -8.13
CA ASN A 121 -7.20 4.96 -8.10
C ASN A 121 -6.08 4.70 -9.12
N VAL A 122 -5.70 5.74 -9.88
CA VAL A 122 -4.72 5.64 -10.97
C VAL A 122 -3.32 5.23 -10.47
N ASP A 123 -2.81 5.91 -9.45
CA ASP A 123 -1.46 5.66 -8.92
C ASP A 123 -1.36 4.30 -8.24
N LYS A 124 -2.41 3.90 -7.52
CA LYS A 124 -2.56 2.56 -6.96
C LYS A 124 -2.52 1.51 -8.08
N THR A 125 -3.34 1.69 -9.12
CA THR A 125 -3.42 0.76 -10.25
C THR A 125 -2.05 0.60 -10.92
N ARG A 126 -1.37 1.71 -11.22
CA ARG A 126 -0.02 1.72 -11.78
C ARG A 126 0.96 0.93 -10.90
N THR A 127 0.98 1.23 -9.60
CA THR A 127 1.86 0.55 -8.63
C THR A 127 1.63 -0.96 -8.59
N TYR A 128 0.36 -1.40 -8.65
CA TYR A 128 0.01 -2.82 -8.64
C TYR A 128 0.47 -3.52 -9.92
N ILE A 129 0.24 -2.90 -11.08
CA ILE A 129 0.73 -3.40 -12.37
C ILE A 129 2.26 -3.55 -12.35
N GLU A 130 2.99 -2.50 -11.96
CA GLU A 130 4.46 -2.52 -11.89
C GLU A 130 4.98 -3.66 -10.99
N ARG A 131 4.37 -3.84 -9.81
CA ARG A 131 4.79 -4.87 -8.85
C ARG A 131 4.35 -6.27 -9.23
N SER A 132 3.26 -6.41 -9.99
CA SER A 132 2.79 -7.71 -10.51
C SER A 132 3.74 -8.30 -11.57
N ARG A 133 4.58 -7.46 -12.18
CA ARG A 133 5.52 -7.83 -13.25
C ARG A 133 4.80 -8.46 -14.45
N SER A 134 5.08 -9.72 -14.75
CA SER A 134 4.51 -10.48 -15.87
C SER A 134 3.47 -11.51 -15.43
N LEU A 135 2.95 -11.39 -14.20
CA LEU A 135 1.94 -12.32 -13.71
C LEU A 135 0.57 -12.01 -14.31
N PRO A 136 -0.27 -13.03 -14.56
CA PRO A 136 -1.63 -12.81 -15.03
C PRO A 136 -2.46 -12.01 -14.03
N LEU A 137 -3.18 -11.01 -14.52
CA LEU A 137 -3.88 -10.02 -13.71
C LEU A 137 -5.33 -10.44 -13.40
N THR A 138 -5.76 -10.20 -12.17
CA THR A 138 -7.17 -10.25 -11.73
C THR A 138 -7.64 -8.83 -11.47
N VAL A 139 -8.54 -8.33 -12.30
CA VAL A 139 -8.97 -6.93 -12.26
C VAL A 139 -10.44 -6.84 -11.86
N ARG A 140 -10.73 -6.02 -10.85
CA ARG A 140 -12.09 -5.68 -10.41
C ARG A 140 -12.38 -4.22 -10.74
N ILE A 141 -13.51 -3.99 -11.39
CA ILE A 141 -13.94 -2.67 -11.82
C ILE A 141 -15.29 -2.42 -11.17
N HIS A 142 -15.34 -1.40 -10.33
CA HIS A 142 -16.57 -0.95 -9.68
C HIS A 142 -16.99 0.35 -10.33
N LEU A 143 -18.07 0.31 -11.11
CA LEU A 143 -18.63 1.46 -11.78
C LEU A 143 -19.72 2.05 -10.89
N SER A 144 -19.49 3.28 -10.44
CA SER A 144 -20.47 4.09 -9.72
C SER A 144 -20.61 5.43 -10.44
N ASP A 145 -21.82 5.75 -10.90
CA ASP A 145 -22.11 7.01 -11.58
C ASP A 145 -22.34 8.15 -10.57
N ILE A 146 -21.26 8.60 -9.93
CA ILE A 146 -21.31 9.77 -9.05
C ILE A 146 -20.64 10.94 -9.78
N GLY A 147 -21.34 11.47 -10.79
CA GLY A 147 -21.19 12.84 -11.29
C GLY A 147 -19.79 13.32 -11.68
N GLY A 148 -19.45 13.19 -12.97
CA GLY A 148 -18.63 14.17 -13.68
C GLY A 148 -17.17 13.81 -13.97
N GLN A 149 -16.53 12.97 -13.17
CA GLN A 149 -15.23 12.37 -13.49
C GLN A 149 -15.18 10.96 -12.91
N ASN A 150 -14.91 9.98 -13.77
CA ASN A 150 -14.81 8.60 -13.35
C ASN A 150 -13.33 8.21 -13.20
N PRO A 151 -12.71 8.34 -12.01
CA PRO A 151 -11.32 7.94 -11.79
C PRO A 151 -11.08 6.46 -12.13
N VAL A 152 -12.15 5.66 -12.19
CA VAL A 152 -12.10 4.26 -12.61
C VAL A 152 -11.76 4.10 -14.08
N GLU A 153 -12.20 5.03 -14.93
CA GLU A 153 -11.87 5.02 -16.35
C GLU A 153 -10.37 5.28 -16.55
N GLU A 154 -9.83 6.33 -15.94
CA GLU A 154 -8.40 6.65 -16.01
C GLU A 154 -7.52 5.55 -15.43
N ALA A 155 -7.94 4.95 -14.30
CA ALA A 155 -7.26 3.82 -13.70
C ALA A 155 -7.30 2.60 -14.64
N PHE A 156 -8.45 2.29 -15.23
CA PHE A 156 -8.56 1.19 -16.17
C PHE A 156 -7.69 1.38 -17.41
N PHE A 157 -7.51 2.61 -17.90
CA PHE A 157 -6.58 2.89 -19.00
C PHE A 157 -5.13 2.48 -18.71
N GLN A 158 -4.72 2.40 -17.43
CA GLN A 158 -3.42 1.84 -17.07
C GLN A 158 -3.34 0.32 -17.31
N VAL A 159 -4.46 -0.40 -17.27
CA VAL A 159 -4.55 -1.85 -17.48
C VAL A 159 -4.57 -2.21 -18.96
N VAL A 160 -5.10 -1.33 -19.83
CA VAL A 160 -5.28 -1.59 -21.28
C VAL A 160 -3.99 -2.10 -21.97
N PRO A 161 -2.79 -1.55 -21.74
CA PRO A 161 -1.55 -2.08 -22.33
C PRO A 161 -1.23 -3.52 -21.92
N HIS A 162 -1.80 -3.99 -20.81
CA HIS A 162 -1.59 -5.31 -20.21
C HIS A 162 -2.79 -6.26 -20.41
N ILE A 163 -3.73 -5.91 -21.28
CA ILE A 163 -4.99 -6.64 -21.44
C ILE A 163 -4.79 -8.12 -21.83
N GLY A 164 -3.72 -8.42 -22.57
CA GLY A 164 -3.35 -9.78 -22.95
C GLY A 164 -2.92 -10.67 -21.78
N TRP A 165 -2.65 -10.08 -20.61
CA TRP A 165 -2.31 -10.78 -19.37
C TRP A 165 -3.49 -10.90 -18.40
N LEU A 166 -4.68 -10.41 -18.77
CA LEU A 166 -5.86 -10.57 -17.92
C LEU A 166 -6.23 -12.05 -17.79
N LYS A 167 -6.26 -12.53 -16.55
CA LYS A 167 -6.77 -13.85 -16.16
C LYS A 167 -8.21 -13.81 -15.72
N THR A 168 -8.56 -12.78 -14.95
CA THR A 168 -9.91 -12.60 -14.44
C THR A 168 -10.29 -11.14 -14.53
N LEU A 169 -11.49 -10.89 -15.05
CA LEU A 169 -12.07 -9.56 -15.16
C LEU A 169 -13.47 -9.59 -14.54
N SER A 170 -13.67 -8.77 -13.51
CA SER A 170 -14.97 -8.57 -12.88
C SER A 170 -15.38 -7.11 -13.04
N VAL A 171 -16.51 -6.88 -13.70
CA VAL A 171 -17.11 -5.55 -13.86
C VAL A 171 -18.42 -5.55 -13.08
N THR A 172 -18.47 -4.73 -12.05
CA THR A 172 -19.65 -4.53 -11.23
C THR A 172 -20.11 -3.10 -11.41
N SER A 173 -21.36 -2.90 -11.78
CA SER A 173 -21.94 -1.58 -11.92
C SER A 173 -23.12 -1.38 -11.00
N PHE A 174 -23.16 -0.21 -10.38
CA PHE A 174 -24.27 0.29 -9.61
C PHE A 174 -24.91 1.45 -10.38
N PHE A 175 -26.23 1.42 -10.60
CA PHE A 175 -27.00 2.52 -11.22
C PHE A 175 -26.69 2.79 -12.71
N MET A 176 -26.70 1.76 -13.54
CA MET A 176 -26.54 1.92 -14.99
C MET A 176 -27.85 2.28 -15.69
N GLU A 177 -28.26 3.54 -15.63
CA GLU A 177 -29.23 4.03 -16.62
C GLU A 177 -28.55 4.63 -17.85
N ASP A 178 -27.30 5.16 -17.74
CA ASP A 178 -26.65 5.89 -18.85
C ASP A 178 -25.13 5.67 -18.98
N SER A 179 -24.65 4.46 -18.70
CA SER A 179 -23.21 4.16 -18.73
C SER A 179 -22.67 3.99 -20.17
N ARG A 180 -22.34 5.14 -20.78
CA ARG A 180 -21.48 5.25 -21.98
C ARG A 180 -20.10 4.60 -21.79
N PHE A 181 -19.74 4.31 -20.54
CA PHE A 181 -18.49 3.65 -20.17
C PHE A 181 -18.39 2.23 -20.72
N LEU A 182 -19.43 1.40 -20.64
CA LEU A 182 -19.32 0.00 -21.09
C LEU A 182 -18.96 -0.13 -22.58
N PRO A 183 -19.60 0.59 -23.51
CA PRO A 183 -19.19 0.55 -24.92
C PRO A 183 -17.73 1.00 -25.13
N ALA A 184 -17.29 2.07 -24.46
CA ALA A 184 -15.92 2.56 -24.54
C ALA A 184 -14.92 1.54 -23.97
N PHE A 185 -15.26 0.94 -22.84
CA PHE A 185 -14.53 -0.13 -22.19
C PHE A 185 -14.36 -1.35 -23.10
N PHE A 186 -15.47 -1.86 -23.65
CA PHE A 186 -15.45 -3.03 -24.54
C PHE A 186 -14.69 -2.78 -25.85
N LYS A 187 -14.53 -1.51 -26.25
CA LYS A 187 -13.70 -1.12 -27.40
C LYS A 187 -12.23 -1.54 -27.25
N HIS A 188 -11.75 -1.78 -26.03
CA HIS A 188 -10.37 -2.22 -25.81
C HIS A 188 -10.18 -3.74 -25.88
N PHE A 189 -11.27 -4.52 -25.86
CA PHE A 189 -11.24 -5.97 -25.85
C PHE A 189 -11.33 -6.61 -27.25
N TYR A 190 -11.13 -5.83 -28.32
CA TYR A 190 -11.06 -6.40 -29.68
C TYR A 190 -9.80 -7.26 -29.92
N SER A 191 -8.81 -7.18 -29.04
CA SER A 191 -7.65 -8.09 -29.06
C SER A 191 -7.99 -9.44 -28.43
N ARG A 192 -7.28 -10.49 -28.84
CA ARG A 192 -7.41 -11.79 -28.16
C ARG A 192 -6.94 -11.64 -26.71
N LEU A 193 -7.71 -12.22 -25.78
CA LEU A 193 -7.38 -12.33 -24.37
C LEU A 193 -6.96 -13.77 -24.09
N PRO A 194 -5.74 -14.18 -24.48
CA PRO A 194 -5.35 -15.59 -24.50
C PRO A 194 -5.32 -16.23 -23.12
N LEU A 195 -5.25 -15.42 -22.06
CA LEU A 195 -5.14 -15.88 -20.67
C LEU A 195 -6.44 -15.69 -19.86
N LEU A 196 -7.51 -15.16 -20.47
CA LEU A 196 -8.73 -14.85 -19.73
C LEU A 196 -9.51 -16.13 -19.42
N ASP A 197 -9.50 -16.52 -18.14
CA ASP A 197 -10.20 -17.70 -17.63
C ASP A 197 -11.62 -17.36 -17.16
N LYS A 198 -11.82 -16.15 -16.63
CA LYS A 198 -13.09 -15.75 -16.00
C LYS A 198 -13.44 -14.31 -16.32
N LEU A 199 -14.63 -14.11 -16.92
CA LEU A 199 -15.28 -12.82 -17.08
C LEU A 199 -16.56 -12.80 -16.24
N THR A 200 -16.76 -11.76 -15.44
CA THR A 200 -17.97 -11.57 -14.65
C THR A 200 -18.46 -10.15 -14.86
N ILE A 201 -19.73 -10.00 -15.23
CA ILE A 201 -20.38 -8.71 -15.41
C ILE A 201 -21.63 -8.74 -14.54
N GLN A 202 -21.71 -7.84 -13.57
CA GLN A 202 -22.82 -7.70 -12.65
C GLN A 202 -23.38 -6.28 -12.76
N ASN A 203 -24.69 -6.17 -12.97
CA ASN A 203 -25.39 -4.89 -12.95
C ASN A 203 -26.39 -4.91 -11.80
N PHE A 204 -26.21 -4.00 -10.85
CA PHE A 204 -27.09 -3.81 -9.72
C PHE A 204 -27.97 -2.60 -10.00
N THR A 205 -29.23 -2.87 -10.33
CA THR A 205 -30.30 -1.88 -10.31
C THR A 205 -30.86 -1.84 -8.89
N LEU A 206 -30.65 -0.75 -8.15
CA LEU A 206 -31.48 -0.53 -6.97
C LEU A 206 -32.89 -0.29 -7.48
N SER A 207 -33.79 -1.25 -7.30
CA SER A 207 -35.21 -0.95 -7.49
C SER A 207 -35.56 0.11 -6.46
N ASN A 208 -35.83 1.33 -6.89
CA ASN A 208 -36.42 2.37 -6.04
C ASN A 208 -37.84 2.00 -5.57
N GLU A 209 -38.29 0.77 -5.79
CA GLU A 209 -39.44 0.16 -5.13
C GLU A 209 -39.13 -0.07 -3.65
N TYR A 210 -39.03 1.03 -2.90
CA TYR A 210 -39.50 0.97 -1.53
C TYR A 210 -41.00 0.70 -1.62
N PRO A 211 -41.53 -0.38 -1.02
CA PRO A 211 -42.97 -0.54 -0.93
C PRO A 211 -43.55 0.73 -0.32
N PRO A 212 -44.66 1.29 -0.86
CA PRO A 212 -45.25 2.50 -0.33
C PRO A 212 -45.47 2.31 1.17
N LEU A 213 -45.11 3.31 1.97
CA LEU A 213 -45.31 3.26 3.41
C LEU A 213 -46.81 3.04 3.67
N PRO A 214 -47.18 2.16 4.62
CA PRO A 214 -48.57 1.93 4.95
C PRO A 214 -49.19 3.25 5.47
N GLY A 215 -49.96 3.94 4.63
CA GLY A 215 -50.65 5.19 4.98
C GLY A 215 -50.74 6.27 3.89
N GLU A 216 -50.10 6.12 2.72
CA GLU A 216 -50.13 7.12 1.62
C GLU A 216 -51.13 6.77 0.49
N LEU A 217 -52.35 6.31 0.82
CA LEU A 217 -53.46 6.10 -0.13
C LEU A 217 -54.63 7.05 0.15
#